data_AF-A0A6J4Y1T2-F1
#
_entry.id   AF-A0A6J4Y1T2-F1
#
_cell.length_a   1.000
_cell.length_b   1.000
_cell.length_c   1.000
_cell.angle_alpha   90.00
_cell.angle_beta   90.00
_cell.angle_gamma   90.00
#
_symmetry.space_group_name_H-M   'P 1'
#
loop_
_entity.id
_entity.type
_entity.pdbx_description
1 polymer ?
#
loop_
_entity_poly.entity_id
_entity_poly.type
_entity_poly.pdbx_seq_one_letter_code
_entity_poly.pdbx_strand_id
1 'polypeptide(L)'
;MKLTNRLRDVGIAFVLCLISAPIAIAVTIALLPFWSWMESMSEIESVGHSGPAAWCYLMSYIIILSSIFLIWWAIRRRANI
;
A
#
# COMPACT_ATOMS: atom_id res chain seq x y z
N MET A 1 18.88 15.30 16.59
CA MET A 1 18.78 14.70 15.23
C MET A 1 18.99 15.84 14.22
N LYS A 2 20.07 15.82 13.42
CA LYS A 2 20.41 16.94 12.50
C LYS A 2 19.31 17.15 11.44
N LEU A 3 19.03 18.40 11.05
CA LEU A 3 18.03 18.79 10.04
C LEU A 3 18.17 18.00 8.72
N THR A 4 19.41 17.78 8.29
CA THR A 4 19.78 16.96 7.13
C THR A 4 19.27 15.52 7.21
N ASN A 5 19.22 14.92 8.39
CA ASN A 5 18.69 13.57 8.57
C ASN A 5 17.16 13.54 8.42
N ARG A 6 16.46 14.61 8.83
CA ARG A 6 14.99 14.71 8.66
C ARG A 6 14.62 14.89 7.20
N LEU A 7 15.34 15.74 6.46
CA LEU A 7 15.11 15.94 5.02
C LEU A 7 15.32 14.64 4.24
N ARG A 8 16.37 13.87 4.58
CA ARG A 8 16.61 12.56 4.00
C ARG A 8 15.47 11.57 4.28
N ASP A 9 15.01 11.49 5.53
CA ASP A 9 13.93 10.58 5.92
C ASP A 9 12.61 10.92 5.18
N VAL A 10 12.29 12.22 5.03
CA VAL A 10 11.13 12.67 4.26
C VAL A 10 11.29 12.34 2.77
N GLY A 11 12.47 12.54 2.20
CA GLY A 11 12.76 12.17 0.81
C GLY A 11 12.57 10.67 0.56
N ILE A 12 13.07 9.82 1.46
CA ILE A 12 12.88 8.37 1.39
C ILE A 12 11.39 8.02 1.48
N ALA A 13 10.65 8.61 2.43
CA ALA A 13 9.21 8.36 2.57
C ALA A 13 8.45 8.76 1.30
N PHE A 14 8.79 9.91 0.69
CA PHE A 14 8.18 10.36 -0.55
C PHE A 14 8.44 9.39 -1.72
N VAL A 15 9.69 8.93 -1.88
CA VAL A 15 10.05 7.94 -2.91
C VAL A 15 9.30 6.63 -2.69
N LEU A 16 9.17 6.16 -1.44
CA LEU A 16 8.39 4.96 -1.12
C LEU A 16 6.91 5.14 -1.44
N CYS A 17 6.32 6.31 -1.15
CA CYS A 17 4.93 6.61 -1.53
C CYS A 17 4.73 6.60 -3.06
N LEU A 18 5.70 7.11 -3.82
CA LEU A 18 5.62 7.10 -5.29
C LEU A 18 5.77 5.69 -5.87
N ILE A 19 6.74 4.91 -5.38
CA ILE A 19 6.98 3.54 -5.87
C ILE A 19 5.86 2.57 -5.46
N SER A 20 5.21 2.81 -4.32
CA SER A 20 4.09 1.97 -3.88
C SER A 20 2.84 2.10 -4.76
N ALA A 21 2.69 3.20 -5.52
CA ALA A 21 1.55 3.37 -6.42
C ALA A 21 1.52 2.34 -7.57
N PRO A 22 2.58 2.17 -8.40
CA PRO A 22 2.60 1.11 -9.41
C PRO A 22 2.60 -0.29 -8.80
N ILE A 23 3.20 -0.49 -7.61
CA ILE A 23 3.13 -1.78 -6.90
C ILE A 23 1.69 -2.09 -6.50
N ALA A 24 0.93 -1.10 -6.00
CA ALA A 24 -0.46 -1.29 -5.64
C ALA A 24 -1.32 -1.69 -6.84
N ILE A 25 -1.06 -1.13 -8.03
CA ILE A 25 -1.73 -1.54 -9.27
C ILE A 25 -1.44 -3.02 -9.56
N ALA A 26 -0.15 -3.41 -9.56
CA ALA A 26 0.24 -4.79 -9.81
C ALA A 26 -0.35 -5.77 -8.78
N VAL A 27 -0.36 -5.40 -7.49
CA VAL A 27 -0.95 -6.19 -6.41
C VAL A 27 -2.46 -6.29 -6.55
N THR A 28 -3.14 -5.21 -6.93
CA THR A 28 -4.60 -5.22 -7.15
C THR A 28 -4.96 -6.21 -8.25
N ILE A 29 -4.20 -6.19 -9.36
CA ILE A 29 -4.39 -7.14 -10.47
C ILE A 29 -4.07 -8.57 -10.04
N ALA A 30 -2.98 -8.78 -9.30
CA ALA A 30 -2.63 -10.11 -8.79
C ALA A 30 -3.70 -10.67 -7.84
N LEU A 31 -4.41 -9.79 -7.13
CA LEU A 31 -5.50 -10.13 -6.21
C LEU A 31 -6.88 -10.15 -6.88
N LEU A 32 -6.98 -10.12 -8.22
CA LEU A 32 -8.26 -10.23 -8.93
C LEU A 32 -9.17 -11.36 -8.42
N PRO A 33 -8.68 -12.59 -8.17
CA PRO A 33 -9.53 -13.65 -7.64
C PRO A 33 -10.13 -13.32 -6.27
N PHE A 34 -9.37 -12.64 -5.42
CA PHE A 34 -9.83 -12.20 -4.10
C PHE A 34 -10.90 -11.10 -4.22
N TRP A 35 -10.68 -10.13 -5.11
CA TRP A 35 -11.65 -9.06 -5.36
C TRP A 35 -12.97 -9.61 -5.93
N SER A 36 -12.90 -10.56 -6.87
CA SER A 36 -14.09 -11.23 -7.42
C SER A 36 -14.85 -12.04 -6.35
N TRP A 37 -14.12 -12.74 -5.47
CA TRP A 37 -14.76 -13.46 -4.37
C TRP A 37 -15.48 -12.50 -3.41
N MET A 38 -14.85 -11.40 -3.05
CA MET A 38 -15.44 -10.43 -2.14
C MET A 38 -16.66 -9.72 -2.76
N GLU A 39 -16.64 -9.42 -4.06
CA GLU A 39 -17.83 -8.95 -4.80
C GLU A 39 -18.98 -9.95 -4.69
N SER A 40 -18.71 -11.26 -4.87
CA SER A 40 -19.76 -12.29 -4.73
C SER A 40 -20.32 -12.43 -3.30
N MET A 41 -19.53 -12.06 -2.29
CA MET A 41 -19.91 -12.20 -0.88
C MET A 41 -20.61 -10.95 -0.34
N SER A 42 -20.19 -9.76 -0.79
CA SER A 42 -20.61 -8.48 -0.23
C SER A 42 -21.54 -7.68 -1.15
N GLU A 43 -21.71 -8.12 -2.39
CA GLU A 43 -22.41 -7.39 -3.46
C GLU A 43 -21.80 -6.00 -3.75
N ILE A 44 -20.59 -5.71 -3.24
CA ILE A 44 -19.85 -4.48 -3.55
C ILE A 44 -19.07 -4.68 -4.84
N GLU A 45 -19.34 -3.85 -5.85
CA GLU A 45 -18.64 -3.88 -7.13
C GLU A 45 -17.13 -3.68 -6.96
N SER A 46 -16.36 -4.73 -7.24
CA SER A 46 -14.91 -4.79 -6.97
C SER A 46 -14.09 -5.03 -8.23
N VAL A 47 -14.57 -5.88 -9.15
CA VAL A 47 -13.85 -6.26 -10.39
C VAL A 47 -14.54 -5.75 -11.65
N GLY A 48 -15.84 -5.42 -11.61
CA GLY A 48 -16.55 -4.68 -12.66
C GLY A 48 -16.40 -5.22 -14.10
N HIS A 49 -16.94 -4.49 -15.08
CA HIS A 49 -16.80 -4.87 -16.50
C HIS A 49 -15.45 -4.48 -17.12
N SER A 50 -14.77 -3.49 -16.55
CA SER A 50 -13.53 -2.92 -17.11
C SER A 50 -12.29 -3.20 -16.24
N GLY A 51 -12.41 -4.11 -15.27
CA GLY A 51 -11.39 -4.39 -14.27
C GLY A 51 -11.64 -3.68 -12.94
N PRO A 52 -10.69 -3.78 -11.99
CA PRO A 52 -10.92 -3.42 -10.61
C PRO A 52 -11.47 -2.02 -10.42
N ALA A 53 -12.40 -1.87 -9.49
CA ALA A 53 -12.93 -0.57 -9.10
C ALA A 53 -11.82 0.30 -8.46
N ALA A 54 -11.98 1.62 -8.54
CA ALA A 54 -10.98 2.58 -8.03
C ALA A 54 -10.62 2.33 -6.55
N TRP A 55 -11.59 1.90 -5.76
CA TRP A 55 -11.40 1.65 -4.33
C TRP A 55 -10.55 0.40 -4.05
N CYS A 56 -10.52 -0.60 -4.95
CA CYS A 56 -9.64 -1.77 -4.81
C CYS A 56 -8.17 -1.35 -4.87
N TYR A 57 -7.82 -0.46 -5.81
CA TYR A 57 -6.48 0.12 -5.90
C TYR A 57 -6.13 0.94 -4.67
N LEU A 58 -7.07 1.76 -4.18
CA LEU A 58 -6.88 2.56 -2.97
C LEU A 58 -6.64 1.68 -1.75
N MET A 59 -7.42 0.60 -1.59
CA MET A 59 -7.26 -0.35 -0.49
C MET A 59 -5.92 -1.07 -0.55
N SER A 60 -5.52 -1.60 -1.72
CA SER A 60 -4.19 -2.19 -1.90
C SER A 60 -3.08 -1.20 -1.57
N TYR A 61 -3.21 0.06 -2.01
CA TYR A 61 -2.23 1.11 -1.74
C TYR A 61 -2.10 1.41 -0.24
N ILE A 62 -3.22 1.58 0.47
CA ILE A 62 -3.23 1.83 1.92
C ILE A 62 -2.62 0.65 2.69
N ILE A 63 -2.93 -0.59 2.30
CA ILE A 63 -2.37 -1.79 2.95
C ILE A 63 -0.85 -1.85 2.77
N ILE A 64 -0.35 -1.56 1.56
CA ILE A 64 1.09 -1.53 1.28
C ILE A 64 1.78 -0.45 2.11
N LEU A 65 1.26 0.79 2.11
CA LEU A 65 1.82 1.88 2.90
C LEU A 65 1.83 1.57 4.39
N SER A 66 0.73 1.01 4.91
CA SER A 66 0.61 0.60 6.30
C SER A 66 1.63 -0.48 6.66
N SER A 67 1.83 -1.46 5.77
CA SER A 67 2.83 -2.53 5.94
C SER A 67 4.25 -1.98 5.97
N ILE A 68 4.60 -1.08 5.05
CA ILE A 68 5.90 -0.40 5.02
C ILE A 68 6.12 0.38 6.32
N PHE A 69 5.12 1.15 6.75
CA PHE A 69 5.18 1.93 7.99
C PHE A 69 5.38 1.04 9.22
N LEU A 70 4.63 -0.06 9.32
CA LEU A 70 4.73 -1.01 10.43
C LEU A 70 6.10 -1.69 10.47
N ILE A 71 6.64 -2.11 9.32
CA ILE A 71 7.98 -2.71 9.21
C ILE A 71 9.04 -1.69 9.67
N TRP A 72 8.97 -0.46 9.14
CA TRP A 72 9.90 0.60 9.51
C TRP A 72 9.86 0.92 11.01
N TRP A 73 8.65 0.99 11.57
CA TRP A 73 8.44 1.22 12.99
C TRP A 73 8.97 0.06 13.84
N ALA A 74 8.73 -1.19 13.44
CA ALA A 74 9.24 -2.37 14.13
C ALA A 74 10.79 -2.43 14.12
N ILE A 75 11.42 -2.09 12.99
CA ILE A 75 12.89 -2.00 12.88
C ILE A 75 13.44 -0.91 13.80
N ARG A 76 12.82 0.29 13.79
CA ARG A 76 13.23 1.39 14.66
C ARG A 76 13.02 1.10 16.14
N ARG A 77 12.00 0.31 16.51
CA ARG A 77 11.82 -0.16 17.88
C ARG A 77 12.95 -1.09 18.31
N ARG A 78 13.32 -2.06 17.47
CA ARG A 78 14.42 -3.01 17.78
C ARG A 78 15.77 -2.32 17.90
N ALA A 79 16.03 -1.28 17.12
CA ALA A 79 17.30 -0.54 17.16
C ALA A 79 17.45 0.37 18.41
N ASN A 80 16.38 0.58 19.17
CA ASN A 80 16.38 1.40 20.40
C ASN A 80 16.36 0.55 21.69
N ILE A 81 16.43 -0.78 21.58
CA ILE A 81 16.55 -1.75 22.69
C ILE A 81 17.98 -2.25 22.69
#